data_AF-A0A2S7Q7G7-F1
#
_entry.id   AF-A0A2S7Q7G7-F1
#
_cell.length_a   1.000
_cell.length_b   1.000
_cell.length_c   1.000
_cell.angle_alpha   90.00
_cell.angle_beta   90.00
_cell.angle_gamma   90.00
#
_symmetry.space_group_name_H-M   'P 1'
#
loop_
_entity.id
_entity.type
_entity.pdbx_description
1 polymer ?
#
loop_
_entity_poly.entity_id
_entity_poly.type
_entity_poly.pdbx_seq_one_letter_code
_entity_poly.pdbx_strand_id
1 'polypeptide(L)'
;MPANTANVVAEYKDPADFYNLINSDEFSNDVGQMLKSFATARTVPGIYETDVSPKEVFTSPVSEIFRIKIHGDQAKETTARAEWENFTKTLNGKKVLSGVSINLEERLFLGIVGWESFEVSRLLNPFHWARKLKFTGSRKIP
;
A
#
# COMPACT_ATOMS: atom_id res chain seq x y z
N MET A 1 -9.80 -6.70 20.72
CA MET A 1 -8.96 -7.46 19.78
C MET A 1 -8.54 -6.52 18.66
N PRO A 2 -7.27 -6.45 18.24
CA PRO A 2 -6.91 -5.65 17.07
C PRO A 2 -7.64 -6.23 15.85
N ALA A 3 -8.18 -5.36 14.99
CA ALA A 3 -8.84 -5.78 13.77
C ALA A 3 -7.80 -6.41 12.83
N ASN A 4 -7.91 -7.72 12.60
CA ASN A 4 -7.13 -8.39 11.57
C ASN A 4 -7.54 -7.80 10.22
N THR A 5 -6.64 -7.04 9.62
CA THR A 5 -6.85 -6.41 8.31
C THR A 5 -6.09 -7.25 7.28
N ALA A 6 -6.80 -7.94 6.40
CA ALA A 6 -6.20 -8.58 5.24
C ALA A 6 -6.06 -7.56 4.11
N ASN A 7 -4.91 -7.54 3.43
CA ASN A 7 -4.76 -6.81 2.17
C ASN A 7 -4.92 -7.83 1.04
N VAL A 8 -5.93 -7.64 0.19
CA VAL A 8 -6.12 -8.41 -1.03
C VAL A 8 -5.62 -7.57 -2.20
N VAL A 9 -4.84 -8.19 -3.07
CA VAL A 9 -4.27 -7.53 -4.25
C VAL A 9 -4.65 -8.34 -5.47
N ALA A 10 -5.33 -7.68 -6.40
CA ALA A 10 -5.69 -8.21 -7.69
C ALA A 10 -5.00 -7.38 -8.77
N GLU A 11 -4.49 -8.06 -9.80
CA GLU A 11 -3.75 -7.46 -10.91
C GLU A 11 -4.44 -7.89 -12.21
N TYR A 12 -4.75 -6.92 -13.05
CA TYR A 12 -5.43 -7.11 -14.33
C TYR A 12 -4.61 -6.44 -15.43
N LYS A 13 -4.55 -7.05 -16.61
CA LYS A 13 -3.83 -6.48 -17.76
C LYS A 13 -4.65 -5.40 -18.45
N ASP A 14 -5.96 -5.61 -18.57
CA ASP A 14 -6.91 -4.65 -19.11
C ASP A 14 -7.96 -4.29 -18.04
N PRO A 15 -8.33 -3.00 -17.88
CA PRO A 15 -9.47 -2.62 -17.05
C PRO A 15 -10.76 -3.41 -17.35
N ALA A 16 -11.00 -3.76 -18.61
CA ALA A 16 -12.14 -4.57 -19.04
C ALA A 16 -12.16 -5.95 -18.36
N ASP A 17 -11.00 -6.57 -18.09
CA ASP A 17 -10.93 -7.86 -17.40
C ASP A 17 -11.49 -7.76 -15.97
N PHE A 18 -11.17 -6.66 -15.27
CA PHE A 18 -11.72 -6.39 -13.94
C PHE A 18 -13.23 -6.21 -14.01
N TYR A 19 -13.72 -5.39 -14.94
CA TYR A 19 -15.16 -5.13 -15.09
C TYR A 19 -15.93 -6.39 -15.48
N ASN A 20 -15.38 -7.21 -16.37
CA ASN A 20 -15.99 -8.48 -16.76
C ASN A 20 -16.06 -9.45 -15.58
N LEU A 21 -15.01 -9.50 -14.74
CA LEU A 21 -15.02 -10.33 -13.54
C LEU A 21 -16.07 -9.85 -12.53
N ILE A 22 -16.08 -8.58 -12.14
CA ILE A 22 -17.02 -8.11 -11.09
C ILE A 22 -18.49 -8.16 -11.51
N ASN A 23 -18.75 -8.19 -12.82
CA ASN A 23 -20.09 -8.33 -13.40
C ASN A 23 -20.47 -9.79 -13.70
N SER A 24 -19.60 -10.77 -13.44
CA SER A 24 -19.87 -12.18 -13.73
C SER A 24 -20.70 -12.85 -12.64
N ASP A 25 -21.45 -13.89 -13.03
CA ASP A 25 -22.19 -14.73 -12.09
C ASP A 25 -21.26 -15.44 -11.10
N GLU A 26 -20.04 -15.79 -11.53
CA GLU A 26 -19.00 -16.39 -10.68
C GLU A 26 -18.59 -15.45 -9.55
N PHE A 27 -18.43 -14.15 -9.83
CA PHE A 27 -18.13 -13.17 -8.79
C PHE A 27 -19.32 -12.98 -7.86
N SER A 28 -20.54 -12.94 -8.36
CA SER A 28 -21.75 -12.78 -7.52
C SER A 28 -21.96 -13.97 -6.56
N ASN A 29 -21.73 -15.18 -7.05
CA ASN A 29 -22.04 -16.41 -6.33
C ASN A 29 -20.90 -16.90 -5.43
N ASP A 30 -19.64 -16.72 -5.84
CA ASP A 30 -18.50 -17.30 -5.13
C ASP A 30 -17.55 -16.24 -4.55
N VAL A 31 -16.82 -15.53 -5.42
CA VAL A 31 -15.73 -14.63 -5.00
C VAL A 31 -16.25 -13.46 -4.17
N GLY A 32 -17.37 -12.87 -4.59
CA GLY A 32 -18.04 -11.77 -3.90
C GLY A 32 -18.55 -12.18 -2.52
N GLN A 33 -19.02 -13.43 -2.34
CA GLN A 33 -19.41 -13.93 -1.02
C GLN A 33 -18.20 -14.12 -0.09
N MET A 34 -17.09 -14.64 -0.61
CA MET A 34 -15.83 -14.74 0.15
C MET A 34 -15.28 -13.36 0.53
N LEU A 35 -15.40 -12.38 -0.35
CA LEU A 35 -14.91 -11.02 -0.10
C LEU A 35 -15.86 -10.17 0.76
N LYS A 36 -17.12 -10.59 0.91
CA LYS A 36 -18.16 -9.85 1.66
C LYS A 36 -17.80 -9.63 3.12
N SER A 37 -17.12 -10.58 3.77
CA SER A 37 -16.62 -10.42 5.14
C SER A 37 -15.54 -9.34 5.26
N PHE A 38 -14.90 -8.97 4.15
CA PHE A 38 -13.94 -7.88 4.06
C PHE A 38 -14.58 -6.57 3.61
N ALA A 39 -15.90 -6.51 3.39
CA ALA A 39 -16.60 -5.29 2.94
C ALA A 39 -16.58 -4.15 3.97
N THR A 40 -16.27 -4.43 5.24
CA THR A 40 -15.99 -3.40 6.25
C THR A 40 -14.56 -2.86 6.17
N ALA A 41 -13.72 -3.40 5.30
CA ALA A 41 -12.37 -2.89 5.04
C ALA A 41 -12.45 -1.56 4.28
N ARG A 42 -11.46 -0.70 4.51
CA ARG A 42 -11.35 0.57 3.78
C ARG A 42 -11.28 0.33 2.28
N THR A 43 -11.85 1.25 1.51
CA THR A 43 -11.84 1.23 0.04
C THR A 43 -10.43 0.96 -0.49
N VAL A 44 -10.33 -0.04 -1.36
CA VAL A 44 -9.04 -0.50 -1.89
C VAL A 44 -8.54 0.53 -2.93
N PRO A 45 -7.32 1.07 -2.79
CA PRO A 45 -6.75 1.98 -3.78
C PRO A 45 -6.48 1.21 -5.08
N GLY A 46 -7.06 1.66 -6.19
CA GLY A 46 -6.75 1.19 -7.54
C GLY A 46 -5.61 2.00 -8.13
N ILE A 47 -4.51 1.34 -8.47
CA ILE A 47 -3.28 1.95 -8.97
C ILE A 47 -3.03 1.46 -10.39
N TYR A 48 -2.50 2.35 -11.23
CA TYR A 48 -2.15 2.09 -12.62
C TYR A 48 -0.67 2.33 -12.83
N GLU A 49 -0.10 1.69 -13.86
CA GLU A 49 1.27 1.93 -14.32
C GLU A 49 2.31 1.78 -13.20
N THR A 50 2.25 0.67 -12.47
CA THR A 50 3.24 0.37 -11.45
C THR A 50 4.55 -0.05 -12.12
N ASP A 51 5.66 0.37 -11.51
CA ASP A 51 7.03 0.10 -11.92
C ASP A 51 7.40 -1.39 -11.89
N VAL A 52 6.73 -2.18 -11.05
CA VAL A 52 6.83 -3.64 -10.97
C VAL A 52 5.46 -4.28 -10.77
N SER A 53 5.33 -5.59 -11.00
CA SER A 53 4.11 -6.31 -10.66
C SER A 53 3.91 -6.37 -9.14
N PRO A 54 2.70 -6.15 -8.61
CA PRO A 54 2.43 -6.32 -7.18
C PRO A 54 2.82 -7.70 -6.66
N LYS A 55 2.71 -8.76 -7.48
CA LYS A 55 3.11 -10.13 -7.09
C LYS A 55 4.58 -10.21 -6.70
N GLU A 56 5.43 -9.42 -7.33
CA GLU A 56 6.85 -9.39 -7.01
C GLU A 56 7.06 -8.88 -5.59
N VAL A 57 6.31 -7.85 -5.17
CA VAL A 57 6.43 -7.23 -3.85
C VAL A 57 5.78 -8.07 -2.75
N PHE A 58 4.58 -8.61 -3.00
CA PHE A 58 3.80 -9.36 -2.00
C PHE A 58 4.26 -10.81 -1.80
N THR A 59 5.17 -11.31 -2.62
CA THR A 59 5.89 -12.58 -2.35
C THR A 59 7.03 -12.41 -1.34
N SER A 60 7.32 -11.18 -0.91
CA SER A 60 8.31 -10.91 0.12
C SER A 60 7.83 -11.40 1.50
N PRO A 61 8.72 -11.91 2.36
CA PRO A 61 8.38 -12.31 3.72
C PRO A 61 7.70 -11.22 4.55
N VAL A 62 8.05 -9.96 4.31
CA VAL A 62 7.41 -8.80 4.94
C VAL A 62 7.11 -7.77 3.87
N SER A 63 5.87 -7.28 3.82
CA SER A 63 5.48 -6.16 2.97
C SER A 63 5.03 -4.98 3.82
N GLU A 64 5.56 -3.79 3.55
CA GLU A 64 5.12 -2.56 4.19
C GLU A 64 4.41 -1.66 3.19
N ILE A 65 3.25 -1.14 3.58
CA ILE A 65 2.41 -0.28 2.74
C ILE A 65 2.35 1.12 3.34
N PHE A 66 2.77 2.11 2.55
CA PHE A 66 2.73 3.53 2.85
C PHE A 66 1.54 4.16 2.11
N ARG A 67 0.65 4.82 2.84
CA ARG A 67 -0.52 5.52 2.31
C ARG A 67 -0.42 6.99 2.69
N ILE A 68 -0.28 7.86 1.70
CA ILE A 68 -0.21 9.32 1.89
C ILE A 68 -1.43 9.93 1.20
N LYS A 69 -2.24 10.68 1.95
CA LYS A 69 -3.38 11.39 1.38
C LYS A 69 -2.90 12.62 0.64
N ILE A 70 -3.18 12.70 -0.66
CA ILE A 70 -2.81 13.85 -1.50
C ILE A 70 -4.03 14.69 -1.89
N HIS A 71 -5.26 14.18 -1.79
CA HIS A 71 -6.50 14.94 -2.06
C HIS A 71 -6.55 15.62 -3.44
N GLY A 72 -5.85 15.05 -4.44
CA GLY A 72 -5.75 15.61 -5.78
C GLY A 72 -4.80 16.81 -5.90
N ASP A 73 -4.08 17.14 -4.84
CA ASP A 73 -3.08 18.20 -4.82
C ASP A 73 -1.80 17.72 -5.53
N GLN A 74 -1.56 18.28 -6.71
CA GLN A 74 -0.43 17.89 -7.56
C GLN A 74 0.93 18.24 -6.93
N ALA A 75 1.01 19.28 -6.09
CA ALA A 75 2.24 19.59 -5.36
C ALA A 75 2.54 18.51 -4.32
N LYS A 76 1.51 18.07 -3.57
CA LYS A 76 1.66 16.94 -2.63
C LYS A 76 1.99 15.63 -3.33
N GLU A 77 1.42 15.37 -4.50
CA GLU A 77 1.78 14.22 -5.32
C GLU A 77 3.27 14.26 -5.71
N THR A 78 3.73 15.40 -6.23
CA THR A 78 5.12 15.61 -6.65
C THR A 78 6.08 15.41 -5.48
N THR A 79 5.76 15.99 -4.32
CA THR A 79 6.54 15.80 -3.09
C THR A 79 6.55 14.34 -2.65
N ALA A 80 5.39 13.66 -2.63
CA ALA A 80 5.31 12.26 -2.22
C ALA A 80 6.14 11.35 -3.13
N ARG A 81 6.10 11.58 -4.45
CA ARG A 81 6.94 10.85 -5.43
C ARG A 81 8.42 11.10 -5.19
N ALA A 82 8.84 12.36 -5.02
CA ALA A 82 10.24 12.71 -4.81
C ALA A 82 10.80 12.11 -3.50
N GLU A 83 10.04 12.17 -2.41
CA GLU A 83 10.40 11.56 -1.13
C GLU A 83 10.46 10.02 -1.24
N TRP A 84 9.52 9.42 -1.97
CA TRP A 84 9.54 7.99 -2.24
C TRP A 84 10.79 7.58 -3.02
N GLU A 85 11.12 8.27 -4.11
CA GLU A 85 12.33 8.01 -4.90
C GLU A 85 13.61 8.15 -4.06
N ASN A 86 13.68 9.17 -3.20
CA ASN A 86 14.83 9.35 -2.32
C ASN A 86 14.93 8.22 -1.30
N PHE A 87 13.81 7.79 -0.74
CA PHE A 87 13.77 6.65 0.17
C PHE A 87 14.19 5.36 -0.55
N THR A 88 13.62 5.03 -1.71
CA THR A 88 13.90 3.77 -2.41
C THR A 88 15.33 3.68 -2.94
N LYS A 89 15.97 4.81 -3.28
CA LYS A 89 17.41 4.86 -3.60
C LYS A 89 18.28 4.31 -2.47
N THR A 90 17.89 4.50 -1.21
CA THR A 90 18.63 3.96 -0.05
C THR A 90 18.43 2.46 0.17
N LEU A 91 17.51 1.84 -0.57
CA LEU A 91 17.12 0.44 -0.38
C LEU A 91 17.87 -0.55 -1.30
N ASN A 92 18.76 -0.07 -2.18
CA ASN A 92 19.62 -0.89 -3.05
C ASN A 92 18.91 -2.06 -3.79
N GLY A 93 17.88 -1.77 -4.58
CA GLY A 93 17.29 -2.76 -5.49
C GLY A 93 16.24 -3.70 -4.86
N LYS A 94 15.70 -3.34 -3.69
CA LYS A 94 14.52 -4.01 -3.14
C LYS A 94 13.30 -3.84 -4.05
N LYS A 95 12.41 -4.82 -3.97
CA LYS A 95 11.13 -4.81 -4.68
C LYS A 95 10.24 -3.73 -4.09
N VAL A 96 10.17 -2.61 -4.80
CA VAL A 96 9.39 -1.45 -4.43
C VAL A 96 8.34 -1.23 -5.51
N LEU A 97 7.17 -0.78 -5.10
CA LEU A 97 6.09 -0.42 -6.00
C LEU A 97 5.52 0.92 -5.56
N SER A 98 5.19 1.79 -6.50
CA SER A 98 4.40 2.98 -6.15
C SER A 98 3.39 3.37 -7.21
N GLY A 99 2.41 4.16 -6.79
CA GLY A 99 1.51 4.85 -7.71
C GLY A 99 0.42 5.61 -6.98
N VAL A 100 -0.44 6.26 -7.76
CA VAL A 100 -1.51 7.12 -7.24
C VAL A 100 -2.85 6.47 -7.49
N SER A 101 -3.70 6.47 -6.46
CA SER A 101 -5.04 5.92 -6.57
C SER A 101 -5.87 6.75 -7.53
N ILE A 102 -6.61 6.11 -8.43
CA ILE A 102 -7.51 6.83 -9.33
C ILE A 102 -8.98 6.83 -8.90
N ASN A 103 -9.35 5.86 -8.07
CA ASN A 103 -10.73 5.55 -7.71
C ASN A 103 -11.18 6.13 -6.35
N LEU A 104 -10.29 6.80 -5.62
CA LEU A 104 -10.58 7.39 -4.31
C LEU A 104 -10.70 8.91 -4.41
N GLU A 105 -11.76 9.48 -3.83
CA GLU A 105 -11.93 10.94 -3.71
C GLU A 105 -10.76 11.60 -2.98
N GLU A 106 -10.32 10.96 -1.89
CA GLU A 106 -9.21 11.48 -1.10
C GLU A 106 -7.85 11.38 -1.81
N ARG A 107 -7.77 10.70 -2.96
CA ARG A 107 -6.59 10.41 -3.79
C ARG A 107 -5.35 10.10 -2.95
N LEU A 108 -4.88 8.86 -3.00
CA LEU A 108 -3.73 8.40 -2.23
C LEU A 108 -2.51 8.24 -3.12
N PHE A 109 -1.36 8.69 -2.65
CA PHE A 109 -0.09 8.10 -3.06
C PHE A 109 0.12 6.81 -2.24
N LEU A 110 0.34 5.70 -2.94
CA LEU A 110 0.68 4.42 -2.35
C LEU A 110 2.14 4.08 -2.69
N GLY A 111 2.90 3.72 -1.66
CA GLY A 111 4.21 3.08 -1.81
C GLY A 111 4.20 1.73 -1.10
N ILE A 112 4.80 0.71 -1.69
CA ILE A 112 4.92 -0.63 -1.11
C ILE A 112 6.38 -1.05 -1.18
N VAL A 113 6.91 -1.58 -0.08
CA VAL A 113 8.23 -2.20 -0.03
C VAL A 113 8.11 -3.64 0.38
N GLY A 114 8.75 -4.52 -0.38
CA GLY A 114 9.00 -5.91 -0.02
C GLY A 114 10.35 -6.05 0.69
N TRP A 115 10.34 -6.67 1.86
CA TRP A 115 11.53 -6.92 2.68
C TRP A 115 11.77 -8.42 2.83
N GLU A 116 13.05 -8.79 2.85
CA GLU A 116 13.50 -10.17 3.07
C GLU A 116 13.25 -10.64 4.51
N SER A 117 13.18 -9.72 5.47
CA SER A 117 12.86 -10.02 6.86
C SER A 117 12.37 -8.78 7.63
N PHE A 118 11.79 -9.00 8.81
CA PHE A 118 11.38 -7.93 9.73
C PHE A 118 12.57 -7.12 10.25
N GLU A 119 13.70 -7.77 10.51
CA GLU A 119 14.92 -7.13 10.99
C GLU A 119 15.46 -6.14 9.97
N VAL A 120 15.49 -6.55 8.69
CA VAL A 120 15.94 -5.71 7.58
C VAL A 120 15.00 -4.52 7.39
N SER A 121 13.68 -4.72 7.49
CA SER A 121 12.71 -3.61 7.47
C SER A 121 13.01 -2.59 8.57
N ARG A 122 13.25 -3.05 9.81
CA ARG A 122 13.45 -2.14 10.94
C ARG A 122 14.75 -1.35 10.89
N LEU A 123 15.80 -1.93 10.31
CA LEU A 123 17.11 -1.29 10.19
C LEU A 123 17.14 -0.21 9.12
N LEU A 124 16.45 -0.45 8.00
CA LEU A 124 16.54 0.40 6.81
C LEU A 124 15.31 1.28 6.59
N ASN A 125 14.21 1.05 7.31
CA ASN A 125 13.05 1.94 7.27
C ASN A 125 13.27 3.13 8.21
N PRO A 126 13.47 4.35 7.67
CA PRO A 126 13.66 5.52 8.50
C PRO A 126 12.40 5.89 9.31
N PHE A 127 11.22 5.50 8.85
CA PHE A 127 9.98 5.76 9.56
C PHE A 127 9.82 4.91 10.83
N HIS A 128 10.55 3.79 10.95
CA HIS A 128 10.53 2.99 12.18
C HIS A 128 11.24 3.72 13.34
N TRP A 129 12.36 4.42 13.09
CA TRP A 129 13.00 5.24 14.14
C TRP A 129 12.15 6.47 14.50
N ALA A 130 11.48 7.09 13.53
CA ALA A 130 10.60 8.23 13.76
C ALA A 130 9.36 7.87 14.61
N ARG A 131 8.82 6.65 14.46
CA ARG A 131 7.77 6.13 15.36
C ARG A 131 8.30 5.87 16.77
N LYS A 132 9.52 5.35 16.93
CA LYS A 132 10.13 5.10 18.25
C LYS A 132 10.33 6.38 19.06
N LEU A 133 10.79 7.46 18.40
CA LEU A 133 10.97 8.77 19.04
C LEU A 133 9.65 9.39 19.55
N LYS A 134 8.53 9.14 18.87
CA LYS A 134 7.20 9.57 19.34
C LYS A 134 6.68 8.80 20.57
N PHE A 135 7.20 7.60 20.84
CA PHE A 135 6.82 6.80 22.03
C PHE A 135 7.75 6.99 23.23
N THR A 136 8.94 7.56 23.06
CA THR A 136 9.88 7.80 24.17
C THR A 136 9.86 9.23 24.70
N GLY A 137 9.12 10.15 24.08
CA GLY A 137 9.13 11.57 24.45
C GLY A 137 7.73 12.11 24.75
N SER A 138 7.20 11.82 25.94
CA SER A 138 6.35 12.72 26.75
C SER A 138 5.95 12.07 28.08
N ARG A 139 6.93 11.81 28.97
CA ARG A 139 6.70 12.09 30.39
C ARG A 139 7.02 13.56 30.58
N LYS A 140 6.01 14.38 30.82
CA LYS A 140 6.18 15.62 31.56
C LYS A 140 5.54 15.41 32.93
N ILE A 141 6.39 15.27 33.93
CA ILE A 141 6.21 15.78 35.30
C ILE A 141 6.84 17.19 35.22
N PRO A 142 6.27 18.26 35.80
CA PRO A 142 5.36 18.32 36.94
C PRO A 142 3.90 18.60 36.60
#